data_AF-A0A1Q7N0D2-F1
#
_entry.id   AF-A0A1Q7N0D2-F1
#
_cell.length_a   1.000
_cell.length_b   1.000
_cell.length_c   1.000
_cell.angle_alpha   90.00
_cell.angle_beta   90.00
_cell.angle_gamma   90.00
#
_symmetry.space_group_name_H-M   'P 1'
#
loop_
_entity.id
_entity.type
_entity.pdbx_description
1 polymer ?
#
loop_
_entity_poly.entity_id
_entity_poly.type
_entity_poly.pdbx_seq_one_letter_code
_entity_poly.pdbx_strand_id
1 'polypeptide(L)'
;MNRSREELENYAATRRYLAENLVKERKPDDEIREEHWDVAAALQECLDKTIRHICQHFGAQTGLKRLAMAGGVALNCTANGKLLRSALFDDIYVQPAAGDDGTALGAALFRAMVLGENRNGRFPVPFLGPAHPMSVVNAALAQWADRIEVERYPNFEKTCAVAAERIAGGQVVAWYRGRMEFGPRALGHRSILADPGHPEMRDRINAMVKMREAFRPFAPAVTLEQAHLWFDIPPMMELPYMIMIVNVREPFRSQLPAITHVDGTARVQTVSAKDNLDFHALLQAVGKRLGREMVLNTSFNVKGQPIVNTPAEALETFLRTGMDCLFLENVLVTRKR
;
A
#
# COMPACT_ATOMS: atom_id res chain seq x y z
N MET A 1 9.10 -32.66 0.19
CA MET A 1 8.28 -33.11 1.35
C MET A 1 6.83 -33.33 0.95
N ASN A 2 6.18 -32.37 0.32
CA ASN A 2 4.83 -32.54 -0.25
C ASN A 2 4.87 -33.55 -1.42
N ARG A 3 3.96 -34.52 -1.44
CA ARG A 3 3.91 -35.59 -2.46
C ARG A 3 2.55 -35.68 -3.15
N SER A 4 1.45 -35.42 -2.45
CA SER A 4 0.12 -35.37 -3.05
C SER A 4 -0.18 -34.01 -3.67
N ARG A 5 -1.18 -33.94 -4.56
CA ARG A 5 -1.67 -32.67 -5.12
C ARG A 5 -2.12 -31.70 -4.01
N GLU A 6 -2.90 -32.19 -3.07
CA GLU A 6 -3.39 -31.41 -1.94
C GLU A 6 -2.24 -30.88 -1.07
N GLU A 7 -1.20 -31.69 -0.84
CA GLU A 7 -0.01 -31.26 -0.09
C GLU A 7 0.80 -30.22 -0.86
N LEU A 8 0.84 -30.28 -2.19
CA LEU A 8 1.53 -29.29 -3.01
C LEU A 8 0.78 -27.96 -3.04
N GLU A 9 -0.55 -27.99 -3.12
CA GLU A 9 -1.40 -26.79 -3.13
C GLU A 9 -1.40 -26.07 -1.77
N ASN A 10 -1.42 -26.81 -0.66
CA ASN A 10 -1.53 -26.23 0.69
C ASN A 10 -0.22 -26.25 1.49
N TYR A 11 0.85 -26.76 0.90
CA TYR A 11 2.14 -27.01 1.55
C TYR A 11 2.02 -27.84 2.85
N ALA A 12 1.04 -28.74 2.93
CA ALA A 12 0.61 -29.34 4.20
C ALA A 12 1.70 -30.17 4.90
N ALA A 13 2.44 -31.02 4.16
CA ALA A 13 3.52 -31.80 4.76
C ALA A 13 4.69 -30.90 5.22
N THR A 14 4.97 -29.84 4.48
CA THR A 14 5.98 -28.84 4.86
C THR A 14 5.56 -28.08 6.12
N ARG A 15 4.30 -27.65 6.21
CA ARG A 15 3.76 -27.00 7.42
C ARG A 15 3.81 -27.91 8.65
N ARG A 16 3.47 -29.20 8.53
CA ARG A 16 3.62 -30.17 9.62
C ARG A 16 5.06 -30.29 10.08
N TYR A 17 5.99 -30.45 9.14
CA TYR A 17 7.42 -30.53 9.46
C TYR A 17 7.91 -29.29 10.22
N LEU A 18 7.52 -28.09 9.77
CA LEU A 18 7.87 -26.84 10.46
C LEU A 18 7.23 -26.75 11.86
N ALA A 19 5.98 -27.20 12.01
CA ALA A 19 5.29 -27.22 13.30
C ALA A 19 5.96 -28.16 14.32
N GLU A 20 6.51 -29.27 13.85
CA GLU A 20 7.19 -30.28 14.66
C GLU A 20 8.64 -29.87 15.01
N ASN A 21 9.32 -29.13 14.15
CA ASN A 21 10.77 -28.93 14.23
C ASN A 21 11.22 -27.47 14.42
N LEU A 22 10.35 -26.47 14.22
CA LEU A 22 10.73 -25.05 14.23
C LEU A 22 9.94 -24.24 15.26
N VAL A 23 8.62 -24.13 15.09
CA VAL A 23 7.74 -23.39 16.02
C VAL A 23 6.36 -24.02 16.00
N LYS A 24 5.76 -24.16 17.18
CA LYS A 24 4.42 -24.75 17.29
C LYS A 24 3.40 -23.90 16.54
N GLU A 25 2.47 -24.56 15.84
CA GLU A 25 1.38 -23.84 15.16
C GLU A 25 0.52 -23.07 16.17
N ARG A 26 0.24 -21.80 15.81
CA ARG A 26 -0.54 -20.83 16.57
C ARG A 26 -1.92 -20.66 15.92
N LYS A 27 -3.01 -20.58 16.70
CA LYS A 27 -4.31 -20.12 16.19
C LYS A 27 -4.30 -18.60 16.00
N PRO A 28 -5.05 -18.00 15.07
CA PRO A 28 -4.98 -16.57 14.76
C PRO A 28 -5.09 -15.58 15.94
N ASP A 29 -5.82 -15.95 17.01
CA ASP A 29 -6.11 -15.06 18.15
C ASP A 29 -5.28 -15.38 19.41
N ASP A 30 -4.44 -16.41 19.38
CA ASP A 30 -3.46 -16.68 20.46
C ASP A 30 -2.46 -15.51 20.64
N GLU A 31 -1.64 -15.58 21.68
CA GLU A 31 -0.58 -14.60 21.90
C GLU A 31 0.61 -14.80 20.94
N ILE A 32 1.18 -13.71 20.41
CA ILE A 32 2.47 -13.76 19.70
C ILE A 32 3.60 -13.61 20.71
N ARG A 33 4.31 -14.71 20.93
CA ARG A 33 5.49 -14.82 21.82
C ARG A 33 6.82 -14.61 21.09
N GLU A 34 7.88 -14.43 21.86
CA GLU A 34 9.27 -14.22 21.42
C GLU A 34 9.74 -15.25 20.37
N GLU A 35 9.49 -16.54 20.59
CA GLU A 35 9.83 -17.60 19.63
C GLU A 35 9.24 -17.38 18.22
N HIS A 36 8.06 -16.77 18.11
CA HIS A 36 7.46 -16.45 16.83
C HIS A 36 8.15 -15.26 16.16
N TRP A 37 8.61 -14.28 16.95
CA TRP A 37 9.36 -13.13 16.44
C TRP A 37 10.73 -13.58 15.93
N ASP A 38 11.42 -14.43 16.69
CA ASP A 38 12.72 -15.00 16.31
C ASP A 38 12.64 -15.81 15.02
N VAL A 39 11.64 -16.69 14.91
CA VAL A 39 11.42 -17.47 13.68
C VAL A 39 11.06 -16.57 12.50
N ALA A 40 10.20 -15.57 12.69
CA ALA A 40 9.87 -14.62 11.62
C ALA A 40 11.09 -13.81 11.17
N ALA A 41 11.93 -13.35 12.10
CA ALA A 41 13.16 -12.63 11.82
C ALA A 41 14.17 -13.51 11.08
N ALA A 42 14.41 -14.74 11.55
CA ALA A 42 15.32 -15.69 10.92
C ALA A 42 14.88 -16.07 9.49
N LEU A 43 13.58 -16.28 9.27
CA LEU A 43 13.03 -16.55 7.94
C LEU A 43 13.19 -15.34 7.00
N GLN A 44 12.95 -14.12 7.49
CA GLN A 44 13.19 -12.91 6.70
C GLN A 44 14.68 -12.76 6.35
N GLU A 45 15.59 -13.00 7.30
CA GLU A 45 17.03 -12.94 7.06
C GLU A 45 17.49 -13.99 6.03
N CYS A 46 16.97 -15.22 6.13
CA CYS A 46 17.22 -16.29 5.17
C CYS A 46 16.74 -15.91 3.77
N LEU A 47 15.55 -15.31 3.66
CA LEU A 47 15.03 -14.80 2.40
C LEU A 47 15.94 -13.70 1.83
N ASP A 48 16.36 -12.74 2.65
CA ASP A 48 17.22 -11.63 2.22
C ASP A 48 18.57 -12.14 1.69
N LYS A 49 19.18 -13.12 2.38
CA LYS A 49 20.42 -13.79 1.96
C LYS A 49 20.23 -14.53 0.64
N THR A 50 19.12 -15.25 0.49
CA THR A 50 18.81 -16.03 -0.72
C THR A 50 18.60 -15.13 -1.93
N ILE A 51 17.78 -14.07 -1.79
CA ILE A 51 17.53 -13.10 -2.85
C ILE A 51 18.84 -12.42 -3.25
N ARG A 52 19.64 -11.95 -2.28
CA ARG A 52 20.94 -11.34 -2.56
C ARG A 52 21.87 -12.30 -3.29
N HIS A 53 21.96 -13.56 -2.86
CA HIS A 53 22.81 -14.57 -3.50
C HIS A 53 22.45 -14.77 -4.98
N ILE A 54 21.16 -14.96 -5.28
CA ILE A 54 20.65 -15.16 -6.65
C ILE A 54 20.93 -13.91 -7.50
N CYS A 55 20.57 -12.73 -6.98
CA CYS A 55 20.76 -11.47 -7.69
C CYS A 55 22.23 -11.16 -7.96
N GLN A 56 23.13 -11.41 -7.00
CA GLN A 56 24.56 -11.23 -7.19
C GLN A 56 25.13 -12.17 -8.25
N HIS A 57 24.74 -13.45 -8.21
CA HIS A 57 25.19 -14.44 -9.18
C HIS A 57 24.82 -14.05 -10.61
N PHE A 58 23.53 -13.83 -10.87
CA PHE A 58 23.06 -13.48 -12.21
C PHE A 58 23.44 -12.06 -12.64
N GLY A 59 23.53 -11.10 -11.71
CA GLY A 59 24.03 -9.76 -11.99
C GLY A 59 25.49 -9.78 -12.47
N ALA A 60 26.35 -10.58 -11.82
CA ALA A 60 27.73 -10.76 -12.24
C ALA A 60 27.85 -11.49 -13.59
N GLN A 61 27.05 -12.54 -13.80
CA GLN A 61 27.10 -13.32 -15.05
C GLN A 61 26.57 -12.55 -16.27
N THR A 62 25.51 -11.77 -16.10
CA THR A 62 24.87 -11.05 -17.22
C THR A 62 25.45 -9.66 -17.46
N GLY A 63 26.10 -9.07 -16.45
CA GLY A 63 26.56 -7.68 -16.50
C GLY A 63 25.43 -6.64 -16.51
N LEU A 64 24.16 -7.07 -16.42
CA LEU A 64 23.01 -6.17 -16.45
C LEU A 64 22.91 -5.36 -15.16
N LYS A 65 22.61 -4.08 -15.31
CA LYS A 65 22.48 -3.12 -14.20
C LYS A 65 21.04 -2.75 -13.86
N ARG A 66 20.07 -3.30 -14.58
CA ARG A 66 18.64 -3.07 -14.33
C ARG A 66 17.98 -4.40 -14.03
N LEU A 67 17.30 -4.47 -12.89
CA LEU A 67 16.62 -5.68 -12.43
C LEU A 67 15.11 -5.49 -12.56
N ALA A 68 14.42 -6.44 -13.20
CA ALA A 68 12.97 -6.54 -13.16
C ALA A 68 12.57 -7.78 -12.35
N MET A 69 11.64 -7.63 -11.41
CA MET A 69 11.16 -8.72 -10.54
C MET A 69 9.64 -8.87 -10.58
N ALA A 70 9.21 -10.13 -10.51
CA ALA A 70 7.83 -10.58 -10.30
C ALA A 70 7.87 -11.91 -9.50
N GLY A 71 6.71 -12.49 -9.24
CA GLY A 71 6.50 -13.61 -8.33
C GLY A 71 6.14 -13.12 -6.91
N GLY A 72 5.35 -13.91 -6.17
CA GLY A 72 4.80 -13.48 -4.87
C GLY A 72 5.86 -13.06 -3.84
N VAL A 73 7.06 -13.63 -3.90
CA VAL A 73 8.21 -13.22 -3.07
C VAL A 73 8.64 -11.77 -3.33
N ALA A 74 8.51 -11.29 -4.57
CA ALA A 74 8.86 -9.92 -4.95
C ALA A 74 7.92 -8.87 -4.31
N LEU A 75 6.80 -9.27 -3.69
CA LEU A 75 5.98 -8.37 -2.86
C LEU A 75 6.62 -8.07 -1.48
N ASN A 76 7.74 -8.74 -1.14
CA ASN A 76 8.48 -8.48 0.09
C ASN A 76 9.27 -7.15 0.00
N CYS A 77 8.62 -6.08 0.46
CA CYS A 77 9.20 -4.74 0.44
C CYS A 77 10.49 -4.60 1.26
N THR A 78 10.68 -5.43 2.29
CA THR A 78 11.88 -5.42 3.13
C THR A 78 13.09 -5.90 2.34
N ALA A 79 12.94 -7.05 1.67
CA ALA A 79 13.97 -7.59 0.78
C ALA A 79 14.26 -6.63 -0.38
N ASN A 80 13.22 -6.08 -1.01
CA ASN A 80 13.38 -5.11 -2.10
C ASN A 80 14.14 -3.85 -1.65
N GLY A 81 13.85 -3.33 -0.46
CA GLY A 81 14.58 -2.18 0.10
C GLY A 81 16.05 -2.50 0.37
N LYS A 82 16.36 -3.71 0.86
CA LYS A 82 17.76 -4.17 1.05
C LYS A 82 18.49 -4.33 -0.28
N LEU A 83 17.82 -4.82 -1.33
CA LEU A 83 18.38 -4.88 -2.68
C LEU A 83 18.62 -3.48 -3.24
N LEU A 84 17.67 -2.56 -3.11
CA LEU A 84 17.82 -1.17 -3.57
C LEU A 84 19.06 -0.52 -2.95
N ARG A 85 19.24 -0.64 -1.64
CA ARG A 85 20.40 -0.07 -0.92
C ARG A 85 21.72 -0.81 -1.16
N SER A 86 21.68 -2.01 -1.75
CA SER A 86 22.89 -2.78 -2.02
C SER A 86 23.74 -2.22 -3.15
N ALA A 87 23.18 -1.33 -3.98
CA ALA A 87 23.80 -0.80 -5.19
C ALA A 87 24.30 -1.89 -6.18
N LEU A 88 23.73 -3.10 -6.11
CA LEU A 88 24.01 -4.17 -7.07
C LEU A 88 23.45 -3.84 -8.46
N PHE A 89 22.36 -3.07 -8.50
CA PHE A 89 21.68 -2.60 -9.70
C PHE A 89 21.47 -1.09 -9.61
N ASP A 90 21.54 -0.42 -10.75
CA ASP A 90 21.29 1.01 -10.89
C ASP A 90 19.77 1.31 -10.79
N ASP A 91 18.95 0.35 -11.22
CA ASP A 91 17.49 0.46 -11.17
C ASP A 91 16.84 -0.91 -10.91
N ILE A 92 15.76 -0.89 -10.15
CA ILE A 92 14.98 -2.07 -9.78
C ILE A 92 13.50 -1.78 -10.03
N TYR A 93 12.92 -2.48 -10.99
CA TYR A 93 11.49 -2.50 -11.22
C TYR A 93 10.88 -3.74 -10.59
N VAL A 94 9.85 -3.55 -9.75
CA VAL A 94 9.04 -4.64 -9.24
C VAL A 94 7.61 -4.42 -9.70
N GLN A 95 7.04 -5.43 -10.37
CA GLN A 95 5.69 -5.36 -10.87
C GLN A 95 4.71 -5.22 -9.66
N PRO A 96 3.74 -4.28 -9.68
CA PRO A 96 2.93 -3.94 -8.49
C PRO A 96 1.95 -5.03 -8.03
N ALA A 97 1.48 -5.87 -8.94
CA ALA A 97 0.68 -7.09 -8.73
C ALA A 97 1.58 -8.34 -8.92
N ALA A 98 2.75 -8.34 -8.28
CA ALA A 98 3.83 -9.29 -8.60
C ALA A 98 3.48 -10.76 -8.32
N GLY A 99 2.43 -11.03 -7.53
CA GLY A 99 1.98 -12.39 -7.28
C GLY A 99 1.27 -13.02 -8.48
N ASP A 100 0.54 -14.09 -8.20
CA ASP A 100 -0.21 -14.82 -9.22
C ASP A 100 -1.29 -13.95 -9.86
N ASP A 101 -1.75 -12.90 -9.16
CA ASP A 101 -2.67 -11.89 -9.68
C ASP A 101 -2.15 -11.21 -10.95
N GLY A 102 -0.85 -10.93 -11.04
CA GLY A 102 -0.23 -10.30 -12.21
C GLY A 102 -0.04 -11.21 -13.42
N THR A 103 -0.24 -12.52 -13.31
CA THR A 103 0.07 -13.49 -14.38
C THR A 103 -0.80 -13.27 -15.63
N ALA A 104 -2.06 -12.88 -15.47
CA ALA A 104 -2.96 -12.58 -16.58
C ALA A 104 -2.42 -11.40 -17.42
N LEU A 105 -1.92 -10.35 -16.77
CA LEU A 105 -1.27 -9.22 -17.45
C LEU A 105 0.02 -9.68 -18.16
N GLY A 106 0.84 -10.48 -17.48
CA GLY A 106 2.07 -11.04 -18.06
C GLY A 106 1.80 -11.87 -19.32
N ALA A 107 0.79 -12.73 -19.30
CA ALA A 107 0.38 -13.55 -20.44
C ALA A 107 -0.11 -12.69 -21.62
N ALA A 108 -0.89 -11.65 -21.36
CA ALA A 108 -1.34 -10.72 -22.39
C ALA A 108 -0.18 -9.94 -23.01
N LEU A 109 0.75 -9.43 -22.18
CA LEU A 109 1.95 -8.73 -22.63
C LEU A 109 2.88 -9.65 -23.45
N PHE A 110 3.04 -10.91 -23.03
CA PHE A 110 3.79 -11.90 -23.80
C PHE A 110 3.14 -12.15 -25.16
N ARG A 111 1.82 -12.31 -25.22
CA ARG A 111 1.11 -12.49 -26.49
C ARG A 111 1.27 -11.27 -27.41
N ALA A 112 1.14 -10.06 -26.88
CA ALA A 112 1.35 -8.82 -27.62
C ALA A 112 2.78 -8.73 -28.17
N MET A 113 3.79 -9.07 -27.35
CA MET A 113 5.19 -9.14 -27.78
C MET A 113 5.39 -10.10 -28.95
N VAL A 114 4.82 -11.31 -28.89
CA VAL A 114 4.91 -12.32 -29.96
C VAL A 114 4.29 -11.82 -31.27
N LEU A 115 3.29 -10.93 -31.19
CA LEU A 115 2.66 -10.29 -32.35
C LEU A 115 3.43 -9.05 -32.86
N GLY A 116 4.58 -8.72 -32.27
CA GLY A 116 5.37 -7.54 -32.64
C GLY A 116 4.88 -6.23 -32.01
N GLU A 117 3.88 -6.28 -31.12
CA GLU A 117 3.37 -5.12 -30.39
C GLU A 117 4.22 -4.83 -29.13
N ASN A 118 5.52 -4.60 -29.34
CA ASN A 118 6.44 -4.37 -28.23
C ASN A 118 6.24 -2.98 -27.61
N ARG A 119 5.78 -2.94 -26.36
CA ARG A 119 5.70 -1.73 -25.54
C ARG A 119 6.61 -1.87 -24.33
N ASN A 120 7.91 -1.69 -24.52
CA ASN A 120 8.85 -1.56 -23.42
C ASN A 120 8.84 -0.12 -22.90
N GLY A 121 7.91 0.16 -22.00
CA GLY A 121 7.74 1.47 -21.38
C GLY A 121 7.48 1.36 -19.89
N ARG A 122 7.70 2.46 -19.18
CA ARG A 122 7.36 2.59 -17.76
C ARG A 122 5.87 2.30 -17.55
N PHE A 123 5.57 1.35 -16.68
CA PHE A 123 4.20 1.04 -16.29
C PHE A 123 3.70 2.12 -15.30
N PRO A 124 2.64 2.88 -15.59
CA PRO A 124 2.11 3.84 -14.63
C PRO A 124 1.50 3.14 -13.41
N VAL A 125 1.09 3.90 -12.40
CA VAL A 125 0.31 3.36 -11.28
C VAL A 125 -0.91 2.62 -11.83
N PRO A 126 -1.16 1.36 -11.42
CA PRO A 126 -2.02 0.45 -12.16
C PRO A 126 -3.51 0.68 -11.87
N PHE A 127 -4.06 1.82 -12.25
CA PHE A 127 -5.50 2.10 -12.15
C PHE A 127 -6.30 1.37 -13.25
N LEU A 128 -6.16 0.04 -13.29
CA LEU A 128 -6.75 -0.84 -14.31
C LEU A 128 -8.14 -1.33 -13.89
N GLY A 129 -8.52 -1.20 -12.62
CA GLY A 129 -9.84 -1.55 -12.11
C GLY A 129 -10.95 -0.61 -12.60
N PRO A 130 -12.20 -0.87 -12.20
CA PRO A 130 -13.34 -0.07 -12.63
C PRO A 130 -13.34 1.32 -11.98
N ALA A 131 -13.94 2.27 -12.70
CA ALA A 131 -14.46 3.51 -12.15
C ALA A 131 -15.99 3.46 -12.23
N HIS A 132 -16.65 4.10 -11.28
CA HIS A 132 -18.12 4.10 -11.21
C HIS A 132 -18.67 5.49 -11.54
N PRO A 133 -19.69 5.60 -12.41
CA PRO A 133 -20.29 6.88 -12.74
C PRO A 133 -21.05 7.45 -11.54
N MET A 134 -21.26 8.77 -11.54
CA MET A 134 -22.00 9.45 -10.47
C MET A 134 -23.42 8.92 -10.27
N SER A 135 -24.06 8.30 -11.27
CA SER A 135 -25.35 7.63 -11.11
C SER A 135 -25.28 6.47 -10.10
N VAL A 136 -24.22 5.66 -10.13
CA VAL A 136 -23.99 4.56 -9.18
C VAL A 136 -23.65 5.12 -7.79
N VAL A 137 -22.83 6.17 -7.73
CA VAL A 137 -22.52 6.87 -6.46
C VAL A 137 -23.79 7.42 -5.82
N ASN A 138 -24.63 8.11 -6.59
CA ASN A 138 -25.88 8.69 -6.11
C ASN A 138 -26.88 7.61 -5.66
N ALA A 139 -26.97 6.49 -6.38
CA ALA A 139 -27.82 5.37 -5.99
C ALA A 139 -27.37 4.77 -4.64
N ALA A 140 -26.06 4.58 -4.45
CA ALA A 140 -25.51 4.08 -3.19
C ALA A 140 -25.72 5.06 -2.02
N LEU A 141 -25.57 6.37 -2.25
CA LEU A 141 -25.88 7.41 -1.25
C LEU A 141 -27.37 7.40 -0.86
N ALA A 142 -28.27 7.25 -1.83
CA ALA A 142 -29.71 7.22 -1.58
C ALA A 142 -30.13 6.03 -0.71
N GLN A 143 -29.48 4.88 -0.87
CA GLN A 143 -29.73 3.67 -0.07
C GLN A 143 -29.49 3.89 1.43
N TRP A 144 -28.58 4.80 1.81
CA TRP A 144 -28.19 5.06 3.20
C TRP A 144 -28.59 6.45 3.69
N ALA A 145 -29.50 7.14 2.99
CA ALA A 145 -29.85 8.54 3.24
C ALA A 145 -30.40 8.82 4.66
N ASP A 146 -30.93 7.80 5.33
CA ASP A 146 -31.40 7.83 6.71
C ASP A 146 -30.25 7.83 7.74
N ARG A 147 -29.06 7.34 7.37
CA ARG A 147 -27.90 7.17 8.26
C ARG A 147 -26.74 8.13 8.00
N ILE A 148 -26.76 8.84 6.86
CA ILE A 148 -25.65 9.72 6.44
C ILE A 148 -26.07 11.16 6.19
N GLU A 149 -25.12 12.07 6.37
CA GLU A 149 -25.18 13.45 5.87
C GLU A 149 -24.25 13.56 4.66
N VAL A 150 -24.69 14.32 3.65
CA VAL A 150 -24.02 14.43 2.36
C VAL A 150 -23.77 15.90 2.03
N GLU A 151 -22.52 16.25 1.79
CA GLU A 151 -22.10 17.57 1.31
C GLU A 151 -21.40 17.42 -0.04
N ARG A 152 -21.78 18.23 -1.02
CA ARG A 152 -21.24 18.15 -2.40
C ARG A 152 -20.38 19.37 -2.70
N TYR A 153 -19.19 19.12 -3.23
CA TYR A 153 -18.28 20.18 -3.65
C TYR A 153 -18.35 20.43 -5.16
N PRO A 154 -18.25 21.69 -5.59
CA PRO A 154 -18.41 22.07 -7.00
C PRO A 154 -17.23 21.62 -7.87
N ASN A 155 -16.05 21.45 -7.27
CA ASN A 155 -14.84 21.06 -7.98
C ASN A 155 -13.88 20.32 -7.04
N PHE A 156 -12.88 19.68 -7.66
CA PHE A 156 -11.92 18.85 -6.94
C PHE A 156 -10.95 19.65 -6.07
N GLU A 157 -10.63 20.90 -6.44
CA GLU A 157 -9.80 21.79 -5.63
C GLU A 157 -10.43 22.04 -4.25
N LYS A 158 -11.74 22.34 -4.22
CA LYS A 158 -12.48 22.51 -2.95
C LYS A 158 -12.53 21.21 -2.17
N THR A 159 -12.76 20.07 -2.83
CA THR A 159 -12.71 18.74 -2.20
C THR A 159 -11.36 18.51 -1.51
N CYS A 160 -10.24 18.78 -2.20
CA CYS A 160 -8.90 18.64 -1.66
C CYS A 160 -8.66 19.56 -0.46
N ALA A 161 -9.10 20.83 -0.54
CA ALA A 161 -8.94 21.77 0.56
C ALA A 161 -9.68 21.31 1.83
N VAL A 162 -10.90 20.79 1.69
CA VAL A 162 -11.67 20.24 2.81
C VAL A 162 -11.04 18.95 3.34
N ALA A 163 -10.67 18.01 2.46
CA ALA A 163 -10.02 16.78 2.88
C ALA A 163 -8.70 17.04 3.62
N ALA A 164 -7.89 18.00 3.12
CA ALA A 164 -6.66 18.43 3.78
C ALA A 164 -6.91 19.04 5.16
N GLU A 165 -7.97 19.83 5.33
CA GLU A 165 -8.36 20.38 6.63
C GLU A 165 -8.81 19.29 7.61
N ARG A 166 -9.58 18.31 7.13
CA ARG A 166 -10.02 17.15 7.92
C ARG A 166 -8.81 16.33 8.39
N ILE A 167 -7.89 16.02 7.48
CA ILE A 167 -6.65 15.30 7.77
C ILE A 167 -5.78 16.07 8.78
N ALA A 168 -5.57 17.37 8.55
CA ALA A 168 -4.81 18.23 9.45
C ALA A 168 -5.45 18.37 10.84
N GLY A 169 -6.79 18.29 10.91
CA GLY A 169 -7.55 18.21 12.17
C GLY A 169 -7.48 16.83 12.85
N GLY A 170 -6.60 15.93 12.41
CA GLY A 170 -6.41 14.61 13.00
C GLY A 170 -7.51 13.61 12.67
N GLN A 171 -8.32 13.84 11.63
CA GLN A 171 -9.37 12.89 11.22
C GLN A 171 -8.85 11.79 10.30
N VAL A 172 -9.43 10.59 10.44
CA VAL A 172 -9.23 9.44 9.56
C VAL A 172 -10.24 9.49 8.43
N VAL A 173 -9.73 9.75 7.23
CA VAL A 173 -10.52 10.00 6.03
C VAL A 173 -10.53 8.77 5.13
N ALA A 174 -11.70 8.22 4.85
CA ALA A 174 -11.86 7.26 3.77
C ALA A 174 -11.91 8.00 2.42
N TRP A 175 -11.12 7.55 1.45
CA TRP A 175 -10.92 8.21 0.16
C TRP A 175 -11.19 7.24 -0.98
N TYR A 176 -12.22 7.56 -1.75
CA TYR A 176 -12.69 6.77 -2.88
C TYR A 176 -12.80 7.68 -4.11
N ARG A 177 -12.00 7.40 -5.14
CA ARG A 177 -12.01 8.19 -6.37
C ARG A 177 -11.54 7.40 -7.59
N GLY A 178 -12.12 7.66 -8.75
CA GLY A 178 -11.63 7.20 -10.04
C GLY A 178 -11.53 5.68 -10.17
N ARG A 179 -10.62 5.24 -11.04
CA ARG A 179 -10.38 3.82 -11.34
C ARG A 179 -9.63 3.14 -10.21
N MET A 180 -10.11 2.00 -9.75
CA MET A 180 -9.44 1.21 -8.70
C MET A 180 -8.03 0.74 -9.12
N GLU A 181 -7.13 0.71 -8.13
CA GLU A 181 -5.79 0.12 -8.23
C GLU A 181 -5.84 -1.39 -8.47
N PHE A 182 -4.95 -1.91 -9.31
CA PHE A 182 -4.71 -3.33 -9.49
C PHE A 182 -3.50 -3.79 -8.67
N GLY A 183 -3.66 -4.88 -7.93
CA GLY A 183 -2.68 -5.42 -7.00
C GLY A 183 -3.09 -5.22 -5.53
N PRO A 184 -2.23 -5.64 -4.58
CA PRO A 184 -2.62 -5.76 -3.17
C PRO A 184 -2.55 -4.45 -2.38
N ARG A 185 -2.16 -3.33 -3.00
CA ARG A 185 -1.91 -2.05 -2.32
C ARG A 185 -2.88 -0.97 -2.80
N ALA A 186 -3.41 -0.19 -1.86
CA ALA A 186 -4.07 1.06 -2.20
C ALA A 186 -3.02 2.14 -2.45
N LEU A 187 -3.17 2.87 -3.55
CA LEU A 187 -2.21 3.84 -4.09
C LEU A 187 -2.89 5.20 -4.35
N GLY A 188 -3.92 5.53 -3.57
CA GLY A 188 -4.57 6.84 -3.57
C GLY A 188 -5.99 6.90 -4.13
N HIS A 189 -6.57 5.79 -4.60
CA HIS A 189 -7.94 5.75 -5.16
C HIS A 189 -8.93 4.95 -4.31
N ARG A 190 -8.47 3.96 -3.54
CA ARG A 190 -9.27 3.22 -2.53
C ARG A 190 -8.52 3.18 -1.19
N SER A 191 -8.38 4.34 -0.58
CA SER A 191 -7.42 4.57 0.51
C SER A 191 -8.07 5.06 1.79
N ILE A 192 -7.43 4.80 2.92
CA ILE A 192 -7.70 5.44 4.20
C ILE A 192 -6.51 6.33 4.48
N LEU A 193 -6.79 7.61 4.67
CA LEU A 193 -5.82 8.69 4.75
C LEU A 193 -5.86 9.35 6.13
N ALA A 194 -4.70 9.71 6.65
CA ALA A 194 -4.58 10.45 7.90
C ALA A 194 -3.24 11.19 7.99
N ASP A 195 -3.10 12.08 8.98
CA ASP A 195 -1.82 12.74 9.26
C ASP A 195 -0.83 11.75 9.90
N PRO A 196 0.33 11.46 9.25
CA PRO A 196 1.32 10.55 9.80
C PRO A 196 2.08 11.12 11.02
N GLY A 197 1.98 12.44 11.25
CA GLY A 197 2.64 13.11 12.37
C GLY A 197 1.89 13.04 13.70
N HIS A 198 0.61 12.66 13.68
CA HIS A 198 -0.19 12.56 14.88
C HIS A 198 0.17 11.27 15.67
N PRO A 199 0.68 11.35 16.91
CA PRO A 199 1.25 10.20 17.63
C PRO A 199 0.29 9.01 17.79
N GLU A 200 -0.96 9.29 18.11
CA GLU A 200 -1.98 8.26 18.35
C GLU A 200 -2.61 7.71 17.05
N MET A 201 -2.26 8.24 15.87
CA MET A 201 -2.97 7.92 14.63
C MET A 201 -2.84 6.44 14.25
N ARG A 202 -1.67 5.85 14.49
CA ARG A 202 -1.44 4.42 14.25
C ARG A 202 -2.42 3.58 15.06
N ASP A 203 -2.48 3.83 16.36
CA ASP A 203 -3.27 3.05 17.30
C ASP A 203 -4.76 3.27 17.05
N ARG A 204 -5.14 4.51 16.71
CA ARG A 204 -6.50 4.88 16.33
C ARG A 204 -6.97 4.14 15.07
N ILE A 205 -6.19 4.11 13.99
CA ILE A 205 -6.57 3.36 12.76
C ILE A 205 -6.60 1.85 13.02
N ASN A 206 -5.66 1.33 13.81
CA ASN A 206 -5.64 -0.08 14.18
C ASN A 206 -6.90 -0.48 14.96
N ALA A 207 -7.33 0.32 15.92
CA ALA A 207 -8.55 0.08 16.71
C ALA A 207 -9.83 0.28 15.89
N MET A 208 -9.92 1.36 15.11
CA MET A 208 -11.17 1.77 14.44
C MET A 208 -11.51 1.00 13.17
N VAL A 209 -10.50 0.43 12.50
CA VAL A 209 -10.66 -0.15 11.15
C VAL A 209 -9.99 -1.50 11.01
N LYS A 210 -8.70 -1.58 11.38
CA LYS A 210 -7.88 -2.70 10.93
C LYS A 210 -7.96 -3.93 11.83
N MET A 211 -8.21 -3.76 13.14
CA MET A 211 -8.12 -4.83 14.13
C MET A 211 -6.85 -5.69 13.91
N ARG A 212 -5.73 -4.99 13.65
CA ARG A 212 -4.42 -5.58 13.36
C ARG A 212 -3.50 -5.38 14.55
N GLU A 213 -2.42 -6.15 14.55
CA GLU A 213 -1.42 -6.12 15.60
C GLU A 213 -0.74 -4.73 15.65
N ALA A 214 -0.51 -4.21 16.86
CA ALA A 214 -0.02 -2.84 17.09
C ALA A 214 1.36 -2.56 16.47
N PHE A 215 2.16 -3.59 16.17
CA PHE A 215 3.51 -3.45 15.62
C PHE A 215 3.54 -3.15 14.13
N ARG A 216 2.42 -3.17 13.40
CA ARG A 216 2.41 -2.88 11.95
C ARG A 216 2.28 -1.36 11.69
N PRO A 217 3.36 -0.67 11.32
CA PRO A 217 3.29 0.71 10.84
C PRO A 217 2.57 0.79 9.50
N PHE A 218 2.05 1.98 9.19
CA PHE A 218 1.40 2.25 7.91
C PHE A 218 2.39 2.81 6.89
N ALA A 219 1.97 2.88 5.63
CA ALA A 219 2.80 3.40 4.55
C ALA A 219 2.56 4.91 4.38
N PRO A 220 3.60 5.72 4.19
CA PRO A 220 3.42 7.11 3.77
C PRO A 220 3.19 7.19 2.25
N ALA A 221 2.31 8.09 1.85
CA ALA A 221 2.24 8.62 0.49
C ALA A 221 2.71 10.08 0.49
N VAL A 222 3.67 10.40 -0.35
CA VAL A 222 4.33 11.71 -0.42
C VAL A 222 4.48 12.15 -1.87
N THR A 223 4.44 13.45 -2.15
CA THR A 223 4.75 13.93 -3.49
C THR A 223 6.18 13.58 -3.90
N LEU A 224 6.37 13.27 -5.18
CA LEU A 224 7.67 12.90 -5.74
C LEU A 224 8.72 14.00 -5.47
N GLU A 225 8.28 15.25 -5.53
CA GLU A 225 9.09 16.43 -5.31
C GLU A 225 9.64 16.52 -3.88
N GLN A 226 8.83 16.18 -2.86
CA GLN A 226 9.24 16.28 -1.46
C GLN A 226 9.80 14.98 -0.87
N ALA A 227 9.69 13.84 -1.55
CA ALA A 227 10.02 12.53 -0.97
C ALA A 227 11.44 12.48 -0.37
N HIS A 228 12.43 13.00 -1.09
CA HIS A 228 13.83 13.05 -0.66
C HIS A 228 14.11 13.94 0.57
N LEU A 229 13.19 14.85 0.92
CA LEU A 229 13.29 15.68 2.12
C LEU A 229 13.03 14.89 3.39
N TRP A 230 12.20 13.84 3.30
CA TRP A 230 11.73 13.05 4.45
C TRP A 230 12.40 11.68 4.51
N PHE A 231 12.74 11.12 3.36
CA PHE A 231 13.34 9.79 3.22
C PHE A 231 14.75 9.87 2.65
N ASP A 232 15.59 8.91 3.04
CA ASP A 232 16.96 8.76 2.56
C ASP A 232 16.98 8.12 1.17
N ILE A 233 16.59 8.94 0.18
CA ILE A 233 16.56 8.61 -1.25
C ILE A 233 17.04 9.82 -2.06
N PRO A 234 17.55 9.60 -3.29
CA PRO A 234 17.87 10.69 -4.20
C PRO A 234 16.62 11.54 -4.55
N PRO A 235 16.80 12.84 -4.86
CA PRO A 235 15.73 13.66 -5.43
C PRO A 235 15.08 13.01 -6.64
N MET A 236 13.75 13.10 -6.74
CA MET A 236 12.95 12.56 -7.85
C MET A 236 13.03 11.04 -8.06
N MET A 237 13.53 10.28 -7.08
CA MET A 237 13.45 8.82 -7.13
C MET A 237 11.98 8.37 -7.04
N GLU A 238 11.54 7.56 -8.00
CA GLU A 238 10.17 7.06 -8.06
C GLU A 238 10.02 5.74 -7.30
N LEU A 239 9.15 5.71 -6.30
CA LEU A 239 8.69 4.53 -5.57
C LEU A 239 7.14 4.45 -5.59
N PRO A 240 6.49 4.30 -6.76
CA PRO A 240 5.06 4.56 -6.92
C PRO A 240 4.13 3.48 -6.34
N TYR A 241 4.63 2.31 -5.94
CA TYR A 241 3.80 1.12 -5.68
C TYR A 241 3.79 0.64 -4.23
N MET A 242 4.41 1.36 -3.29
CA MET A 242 4.60 0.89 -1.90
C MET A 242 5.25 -0.50 -1.81
N ILE A 243 6.18 -0.81 -2.70
CA ILE A 243 6.80 -2.14 -2.83
C ILE A 243 8.25 -2.18 -2.35
N MET A 244 8.77 -1.07 -1.82
CA MET A 244 10.11 -0.96 -1.27
C MET A 244 10.08 -0.19 0.06
N ILE A 245 10.95 -0.60 0.99
CA ILE A 245 11.23 0.19 2.21
C ILE A 245 12.49 1.05 2.02
N VAL A 246 12.45 2.25 2.56
CA VAL A 246 13.58 3.19 2.62
C VAL A 246 13.72 3.73 4.03
N ASN A 247 14.86 4.34 4.37
CA ASN A 247 15.03 4.92 5.69
C ASN A 247 14.27 6.25 5.77
N VAL A 248 13.55 6.45 6.86
CA VAL A 248 13.12 7.79 7.26
C VAL A 248 14.37 8.52 7.75
N ARG A 249 14.60 9.76 7.27
CA ARG A 249 15.73 10.56 7.73
C ARG A 249 15.61 10.76 9.23
N GLU A 250 16.74 10.58 9.92
CA GLU A 250 16.82 10.51 11.38
C GLU A 250 16.07 11.64 12.12
N PRO A 251 16.18 12.93 11.72
CA PRO A 251 15.49 14.02 12.41
C PRO A 251 13.95 13.95 12.38
N PHE A 252 13.36 13.20 11.44
CA PHE A 252 11.91 13.12 11.25
C PHE A 252 11.27 11.85 11.80
N ARG A 253 12.07 10.87 12.25
CA ARG A 253 11.55 9.58 12.75
C ARG A 253 10.56 9.75 13.89
N SER A 254 10.87 10.59 14.87
CA SER A 254 9.99 10.89 16.00
C SER A 254 8.80 11.78 15.62
N GLN A 255 8.91 12.54 14.53
CA GLN A 255 7.85 13.43 14.02
C GLN A 255 6.86 12.72 13.10
N LEU A 256 7.17 11.51 12.63
CA LEU A 256 6.35 10.70 11.74
C LEU A 256 6.10 9.30 12.33
N PRO A 257 5.60 9.21 13.58
CA PRO A 257 5.52 7.93 14.30
C PRO A 257 4.55 6.93 13.66
N ALA A 258 3.52 7.40 12.94
CA ALA A 258 2.50 6.50 12.39
C ALA A 258 2.97 5.71 11.15
N ILE A 259 4.07 6.15 10.52
CA ILE A 259 4.63 5.55 9.31
C ILE A 259 6.06 5.02 9.50
N THR A 260 6.71 5.36 10.61
CA THR A 260 8.08 4.96 10.90
C THR A 260 8.09 3.60 11.61
N HIS A 261 8.79 2.64 11.03
CA HIS A 261 9.00 1.32 11.59
C HIS A 261 9.97 1.40 12.79
N VAL A 262 10.00 0.35 13.62
CA VAL A 262 10.91 0.28 14.78
C VAL A 262 12.39 0.40 14.41
N ASP A 263 12.76 0.02 13.19
CA ASP A 263 14.12 0.13 12.65
C ASP A 263 14.39 1.47 11.92
N GLY A 264 13.46 2.42 11.98
CA GLY A 264 13.56 3.73 11.32
C GLY A 264 13.26 3.71 9.82
N THR A 265 12.75 2.60 9.27
CA THR A 265 12.34 2.51 7.86
C THR A 265 10.87 2.87 7.65
N ALA A 266 10.49 3.10 6.39
CA ALA A 266 9.09 3.24 5.98
C ALA A 266 8.89 2.69 4.57
N ARG A 267 7.69 2.15 4.30
CA ARG A 267 7.30 1.63 2.98
C ARG A 267 6.63 2.70 2.14
N VAL A 268 7.42 3.44 1.35
CA VAL A 268 6.99 4.71 0.72
C VAL A 268 6.21 4.52 -0.57
N GLN A 269 5.20 5.36 -0.77
CA GLN A 269 4.62 5.70 -2.07
C GLN A 269 5.05 7.11 -2.48
N THR A 270 5.80 7.26 -3.57
CA THR A 270 5.93 8.57 -4.21
C THR A 270 4.80 8.79 -5.20
N VAL A 271 4.21 9.98 -5.19
CA VAL A 271 3.09 10.34 -6.05
C VAL A 271 3.54 11.47 -6.96
N SER A 272 3.41 11.28 -8.27
CA SER A 272 3.69 12.32 -9.26
C SER A 272 2.38 12.79 -9.89
N ALA A 273 2.31 14.05 -10.32
CA ALA A 273 1.18 14.55 -11.10
C ALA A 273 0.97 13.79 -12.42
N LYS A 274 2.04 13.19 -12.97
CA LYS A 274 2.01 12.37 -14.18
C LYS A 274 1.26 11.05 -13.97
N ASP A 275 1.40 10.42 -12.80
CA ASP A 275 0.78 9.13 -12.53
C ASP A 275 -0.60 9.24 -11.89
N ASN A 276 -0.74 10.17 -10.95
CA ASN A 276 -1.96 10.36 -10.20
C ASN A 276 -2.13 11.86 -9.87
N LEU A 277 -2.58 12.61 -10.87
CA LEU A 277 -2.83 14.05 -10.76
C LEU A 277 -3.73 14.39 -9.57
N ASP A 278 -4.79 13.60 -9.37
CA ASP A 278 -5.77 13.89 -8.33
C ASP A 278 -5.19 13.69 -6.93
N PHE A 279 -4.51 12.56 -6.70
CA PHE A 279 -3.90 12.31 -5.39
C PHE A 279 -2.71 13.23 -5.12
N HIS A 280 -1.94 13.59 -6.15
CA HIS A 280 -0.89 14.61 -6.05
C HIS A 280 -1.46 15.96 -5.58
N ALA A 281 -2.56 16.43 -6.18
CA ALA A 281 -3.22 17.68 -5.77
C ALA A 281 -3.76 17.63 -4.33
N LEU A 282 -4.27 16.48 -3.87
CA LEU A 282 -4.63 16.30 -2.46
C LEU A 282 -3.41 16.45 -1.53
N LEU A 283 -2.28 15.80 -1.87
CA LEU A 283 -1.07 15.90 -1.08
C LEU A 283 -0.53 17.34 -1.03
N GLN A 284 -0.59 18.07 -2.14
CA GLN A 284 -0.26 19.51 -2.17
C GLN A 284 -1.18 20.32 -1.25
N ALA A 285 -2.48 20.04 -1.26
CA ALA A 285 -3.43 20.69 -0.35
C ALA A 285 -3.12 20.38 1.13
N VAL A 286 -2.74 19.14 1.45
CA VAL A 286 -2.24 18.76 2.78
C VAL A 286 -0.97 19.54 3.13
N GLY A 287 -0.04 19.69 2.18
CA GLY A 287 1.18 20.49 2.34
C GLY A 287 0.89 21.95 2.71
N LYS A 288 -0.13 22.56 2.12
CA LYS A 288 -0.57 23.92 2.48
C LYS A 288 -1.08 24.04 3.91
N ARG A 289 -1.55 22.94 4.53
CA ARG A 289 -2.06 22.91 5.91
C ARG A 289 -0.99 22.51 6.93
N LEU A 290 -0.16 21.52 6.60
CA LEU A 290 0.76 20.86 7.54
C LEU A 290 2.25 21.14 7.27
N GLY A 291 2.58 21.83 6.18
CA GLY A 291 3.97 22.02 5.74
C GLY A 291 4.65 20.77 5.18
N ARG A 292 3.90 19.66 5.03
CA ARG A 292 4.37 18.40 4.43
C ARG A 292 3.35 17.91 3.40
N GLU A 293 3.80 17.63 2.19
CA GLU A 293 2.95 17.05 1.15
C GLU A 293 2.86 15.52 1.31
N MET A 294 2.41 15.09 2.49
CA MET A 294 2.44 13.70 2.91
C MET A 294 1.22 13.32 3.73
N VAL A 295 0.71 12.12 3.49
CA VAL A 295 -0.30 11.46 4.33
C VAL A 295 0.14 10.04 4.66
N LEU A 296 -0.37 9.50 5.75
CA LEU A 296 -0.46 8.06 5.92
C LEU A 296 -1.48 7.53 4.91
N ASN A 297 -1.15 6.45 4.20
CA ASN A 297 -2.04 5.76 3.28
C ASN A 297 -2.08 4.25 3.62
N THR A 298 -3.29 3.74 3.81
CA THR A 298 -3.56 2.30 3.95
C THR A 298 -4.79 1.90 3.13
N SER A 299 -4.95 0.60 2.87
CA SER A 299 -6.05 0.10 2.04
C SER A 299 -7.42 0.44 2.61
N PHE A 300 -8.39 0.79 1.78
CA PHE A 300 -9.77 0.96 2.23
C PHE A 300 -10.48 -0.39 2.29
N ASN A 301 -10.40 -1.03 3.46
CA ASN A 301 -11.03 -2.31 3.80
C ASN A 301 -10.91 -2.59 5.31
N VAL A 302 -11.64 -3.60 5.80
CA VAL A 302 -11.41 -4.20 7.13
C VAL A 302 -10.71 -5.56 7.05
N LYS A 303 -10.34 -6.15 8.19
CA LYS A 303 -9.76 -7.51 8.25
C LYS A 303 -10.72 -8.53 7.61
N GLY A 304 -10.21 -9.35 6.70
CA GLY A 304 -10.99 -10.36 5.99
C GLY A 304 -11.75 -9.85 4.75
N GLN A 305 -11.68 -8.55 4.46
CA GLN A 305 -12.34 -7.94 3.30
C GLN A 305 -11.29 -7.53 2.24
N PRO A 306 -11.54 -7.74 0.93
CA PRO A 306 -10.77 -7.10 -0.14
C PRO A 306 -10.85 -5.56 -0.07
N ILE A 307 -9.98 -4.87 -0.81
CA ILE A 307 -10.10 -3.42 -1.01
C ILE A 307 -11.48 -3.13 -1.62
N VAL A 308 -12.21 -2.14 -1.08
CA VAL A 308 -13.54 -1.79 -1.57
C VAL A 308 -13.46 -1.40 -3.06
N ASN A 309 -14.37 -1.96 -3.84
CA ASN A 309 -14.44 -1.76 -5.27
C ASN A 309 -15.55 -0.77 -5.62
N THR A 310 -16.76 -0.97 -5.11
CA THR A 310 -17.96 -0.19 -5.46
C THR A 310 -18.29 0.91 -4.44
N PRO A 311 -19.06 1.95 -4.81
CA PRO A 311 -19.49 2.98 -3.86
C PRO A 311 -20.36 2.41 -2.71
N ALA A 312 -21.14 1.37 -2.98
CA ALA A 312 -21.96 0.70 -1.97
C ALA A 312 -21.08 -0.02 -0.92
N GLU A 313 -20.06 -0.76 -1.36
CA GLU A 313 -19.08 -1.39 -0.47
C GLU A 313 -18.30 -0.36 0.35
N ALA A 314 -17.93 0.78 -0.26
CA ALA A 314 -17.26 1.86 0.44
C ALA A 314 -18.15 2.46 1.55
N LEU A 315 -19.43 2.71 1.27
CA LEU A 315 -20.40 3.19 2.26
C LEU A 315 -20.65 2.17 3.37
N GLU A 316 -20.83 0.90 3.03
CA GLU A 316 -21.03 -0.16 4.03
C GLU A 316 -19.80 -0.26 4.95
N THR A 317 -18.60 -0.27 4.37
CA THR A 317 -17.35 -0.33 5.12
C THR A 317 -17.17 0.90 6.00
N PHE A 318 -17.48 2.09 5.48
CA PHE A 318 -17.49 3.32 6.26
C PHE A 318 -18.46 3.22 7.44
N LEU A 319 -19.73 2.88 7.21
CA LEU A 319 -20.75 2.82 8.25
C LEU A 319 -20.47 1.79 9.35
N ARG A 320 -19.67 0.75 9.06
CA ARG A 320 -19.30 -0.32 10.01
C ARG A 320 -17.98 -0.09 10.73
N THR A 321 -17.25 0.98 10.43
CA THR A 321 -15.94 1.29 11.03
C THR A 321 -15.96 2.63 11.76
N GLY A 322 -14.88 2.96 12.46
CA GLY A 322 -14.71 4.23 13.17
C GLY A 322 -14.11 5.37 12.35
N MET A 323 -14.03 5.27 11.02
CA MET A 323 -13.49 6.37 10.19
C MET A 323 -14.38 7.61 10.31
N ASP A 324 -13.78 8.80 10.35
CA ASP A 324 -14.49 10.05 10.66
C ASP A 324 -15.38 10.52 9.51
N CYS A 325 -14.88 10.43 8.28
CA CYS A 325 -15.63 10.78 7.09
C CYS A 325 -15.18 9.96 5.87
N LEU A 326 -16.02 10.00 4.83
CA LEU A 326 -15.78 9.37 3.55
C LEU A 326 -15.92 10.39 2.43
N PHE A 327 -14.92 10.48 1.57
CA PHE A 327 -15.04 11.15 0.28
C PHE A 327 -15.34 10.11 -0.81
N LEU A 328 -16.51 10.22 -1.43
CA LEU A 328 -16.87 9.53 -2.67
C LEU A 328 -16.81 10.55 -3.79
N GLU A 329 -15.71 10.56 -4.56
CA GLU A 329 -15.44 11.62 -5.53
C GLU A 329 -15.47 13.02 -4.86
N ASN A 330 -16.24 13.96 -5.38
CA ASN A 330 -16.43 15.30 -4.81
C ASN A 330 -17.55 15.38 -3.76
N VAL A 331 -17.90 14.25 -3.14
CA VAL A 331 -18.98 14.15 -2.16
C VAL A 331 -18.41 13.73 -0.82
N LEU A 332 -18.54 14.61 0.17
CA LEU A 332 -18.25 14.30 1.57
C LEU A 332 -19.47 13.63 2.21
N VAL A 333 -19.21 12.52 2.88
CA VAL A 333 -20.18 11.73 3.62
C VAL A 333 -19.75 11.67 5.08
N THR A 334 -20.67 12.00 5.97
CA THR A 334 -20.51 11.83 7.42
C THR A 334 -21.71 11.05 7.98
N ARG A 335 -21.59 10.50 9.20
CA ARG A 335 -22.73 9.84 9.86
C ARG A 335 -23.65 10.89 10.45
N LYS A 336 -24.96 10.69 10.33
CA LYS A 336 -25.94 11.48 11.08
C LYS A 336 -25.72 11.27 12.58
N ARG A 337 -25.81 12.37 13.34
CA ARG A 337 -25.70 12.35 14.80
C ARG A 337 -26.99 11.92 15.46
#